data_AF-A0A936C5D3-F1
#
_entry.id   AF-A0A936C5D3-F1
#
_cell.length_a   1.000
_cell.length_b   1.000
_cell.length_c   1.000
_cell.angle_alpha   90.00
_cell.angle_beta   90.00
_cell.angle_gamma   90.00
#
_symmetry.space_group_name_H-M   'P 1'
#
loop_
_entity.id
_entity.type
_entity.pdbx_description
1 polymer ?
#
loop_
_entity_poly.entity_id
_entity_poly.type
_entity_poly.pdbx_seq_one_letter_code
_entity_poly.pdbx_strand_id
1 'polypeptide(L)'
;MSNAVAAEWIRVPAIGSDQHYYDRSKVSIRGDEVTYWRKVSFGKPVKVRSGTARQAIYQERIHCRDHTLRVLAWQLFAEEGAMQESSAAADPEPTAIVPETIGDRFQEVMCAMVTARRQRDADIARDEAALSLKRKELEALKSEIEKLEARMEQMRNAETQSAAGNEAPLPKGTDNPADAR
;
A
#
# COMPACT_ATOMS: atom_id res chain seq x y z
N MET A 1 -2.64 14.42 18.96
CA MET A 1 -3.31 13.53 19.92
C MET A 1 -3.35 12.14 19.28
N SER A 2 -2.60 11.18 19.81
CA SER A 2 -2.61 9.81 19.28
C SER A 2 -3.85 9.12 19.85
N ASN A 3 -4.83 8.80 19.02
CA ASN A 3 -5.96 7.97 19.44
C ASN A 3 -5.42 6.58 19.79
N ALA A 4 -5.49 6.21 21.07
CA ALA A 4 -5.23 4.85 21.50
C ALA A 4 -6.34 3.96 20.94
N VAL A 5 -6.05 3.26 19.83
CA VAL A 5 -6.96 2.23 19.31
C VAL A 5 -7.02 1.11 20.34
N ALA A 6 -8.22 0.75 20.78
CA ALA A 6 -8.42 -0.34 21.72
C ALA A 6 -7.88 -1.66 21.12
N ALA A 7 -7.28 -2.51 21.96
CA ALA A 7 -6.74 -3.79 21.53
C ALA A 7 -7.85 -4.70 20.97
N GLU A 8 -7.65 -5.25 19.77
CA GLU A 8 -8.59 -6.15 19.09
C GLU A 8 -8.02 -7.57 19.12
N TRP A 9 -8.31 -8.31 20.19
CA TRP A 9 -7.80 -9.67 20.39
C TRP A 9 -8.57 -10.70 19.56
N ILE A 10 -7.93 -11.25 18.53
CA ILE A 10 -8.48 -12.30 17.66
C ILE A 10 -7.95 -13.65 18.11
N ARG A 11 -8.85 -14.62 18.33
CA ARG A 11 -8.48 -15.97 18.77
C ARG A 11 -7.78 -16.75 17.65
N VAL A 12 -6.71 -17.44 17.98
CA VAL A 12 -6.04 -18.43 17.12
C VAL A 12 -6.37 -19.82 17.68
N PRO A 13 -7.08 -20.68 16.93
CA PRO A 13 -7.35 -22.05 17.36
C PRO A 13 -6.06 -22.83 17.61
N ALA A 14 -6.02 -23.56 18.73
CA ALA A 14 -4.88 -24.37 19.14
C ALA A 14 -5.38 -25.66 19.79
N ILE A 15 -4.55 -26.71 19.74
CA ILE A 15 -4.78 -27.94 20.51
C ILE A 15 -4.32 -27.69 21.96
N GLY A 16 -5.12 -28.14 22.92
CA GLY A 16 -4.82 -28.02 24.35
C GLY A 16 -5.81 -27.15 25.11
N SER A 17 -5.52 -26.93 26.40
CA SER A 17 -6.38 -26.14 27.29
C SER A 17 -6.13 -24.64 27.23
N ASP A 18 -5.00 -24.22 26.66
CA ASP A 18 -4.61 -22.82 26.60
C ASP A 18 -5.35 -22.09 25.47
N GLN A 19 -5.69 -20.83 25.71
CA GLN A 19 -6.35 -19.99 24.72
C GLN A 19 -5.37 -18.95 24.20
N HIS A 20 -5.22 -18.91 22.87
CA HIS A 20 -4.26 -18.04 22.21
C HIS A 20 -4.97 -16.97 21.38
N TYR A 21 -4.40 -15.76 21.38
CA TYR A 21 -4.93 -14.61 20.67
C TYR A 21 -3.79 -13.78 20.08
N TYR A 22 -4.06 -13.00 19.04
CA TYR A 22 -3.22 -11.87 18.64
C TYR A 22 -3.99 -10.56 18.66
N ASP A 23 -3.30 -9.44 18.88
CA ASP A 23 -3.88 -8.10 18.76
C ASP A 23 -3.81 -7.61 17.31
N ARG A 24 -4.95 -7.64 16.62
CA ARG A 24 -5.04 -7.23 15.21
C ARG A 24 -4.63 -5.77 14.99
N SER A 25 -4.90 -4.90 15.96
CA SER A 25 -4.57 -3.47 15.86
C SER A 25 -3.06 -3.19 15.94
N LYS A 26 -2.27 -4.17 16.40
CA LYS A 26 -0.82 -4.03 16.62
C LYS A 26 0.02 -4.96 15.73
N VAL A 27 -0.53 -5.45 14.62
CA VAL A 27 0.22 -6.20 13.62
C VAL A 27 0.98 -5.21 12.72
N SER A 28 2.28 -5.42 12.56
CA SER A 28 3.14 -4.64 11.65
C SER A 28 3.87 -5.58 10.70
N ILE A 29 3.79 -5.31 9.40
CA ILE A 29 4.44 -6.11 8.35
C ILE A 29 5.56 -5.26 7.73
N ARG A 30 6.74 -5.85 7.57
CA ARG A 30 7.92 -5.24 6.91
C ARG A 30 8.60 -6.30 6.04
N GLY A 31 8.38 -6.24 4.73
CA GLY A 31 8.90 -7.23 3.79
C GLY A 31 8.38 -8.63 4.08
N ASP A 32 9.27 -9.50 4.57
CA ASP A 32 8.98 -10.90 4.93
C ASP A 32 8.74 -11.09 6.42
N GLU A 33 8.88 -10.01 7.20
CA GLU A 33 8.68 -10.03 8.64
C GLU A 33 7.30 -9.51 9.03
N VAL A 34 6.74 -10.15 10.05
CA VAL A 34 5.50 -9.74 10.71
C VAL A 34 5.73 -9.71 12.21
N THR A 35 5.58 -8.53 12.81
CA THR A 35 5.64 -8.31 14.26
C THR A 35 4.23 -8.17 14.79
N TYR A 36 3.90 -8.88 15.85
CA TYR A 36 2.57 -8.89 16.46
C TYR A 36 2.64 -9.10 17.96
N TRP A 37 1.52 -8.84 18.64
CA TRP A 37 1.35 -9.14 20.05
C TRP A 37 0.51 -10.39 20.21
N ARG A 38 1.02 -11.40 20.91
CA ARG A 38 0.30 -12.62 21.27
C ARG A 38 -0.15 -12.53 22.73
N LYS A 39 -1.37 -12.96 23.01
CA LYS A 39 -1.87 -13.18 24.38
C LYS A 39 -2.18 -14.66 24.55
N VAL A 40 -1.81 -15.20 25.70
CA VAL A 40 -2.08 -16.58 26.11
C VAL A 40 -2.81 -16.54 27.44
N SER A 41 -3.99 -17.15 27.50
CA SER A 41 -4.65 -17.47 28.78
C SER A 41 -4.39 -18.94 29.08
N PHE A 42 -3.67 -19.22 30.16
CA PHE A 42 -3.29 -20.58 30.52
C PHE A 42 -4.47 -21.34 31.11
N GLY A 43 -4.73 -22.54 30.60
CA GLY A 43 -5.79 -23.42 31.12
C GLY A 43 -5.51 -23.89 32.54
N LYS A 44 -4.23 -23.96 32.94
CA LYS A 44 -3.79 -24.21 34.31
C LYS A 44 -2.79 -23.12 34.74
N PRO A 45 -2.79 -22.73 36.02
CA PRO A 45 -1.80 -21.77 36.51
C PRO A 45 -0.37 -22.30 36.32
N VAL A 46 0.54 -21.45 35.86
CA VAL A 46 1.96 -21.76 35.65
C VAL A 46 2.78 -21.18 36.79
N LYS A 47 3.60 -21.99 37.46
CA LYS A 47 4.51 -21.49 38.51
C LYS A 47 5.64 -20.68 37.87
N VAL A 48 5.89 -19.51 38.43
CA VAL A 48 6.96 -18.57 38.04
C VAL A 48 7.75 -18.17 39.29
N ARG A 49 8.85 -17.44 39.16
CA ARG A 49 9.70 -17.06 40.30
C ARG A 49 8.95 -16.21 41.32
N SER A 50 8.11 -15.29 40.84
CA SER A 50 7.37 -14.35 41.69
C SER A 50 6.01 -14.89 42.19
N GLY A 51 5.61 -16.11 41.79
CA GLY A 51 4.34 -16.69 42.19
C GLY A 51 3.73 -17.58 41.11
N THR A 52 2.52 -17.24 40.68
CA THR A 52 1.77 -18.03 39.69
C THR A 52 1.18 -17.12 38.62
N ALA A 53 1.35 -17.50 37.35
CA ALA A 53 0.81 -16.80 36.20
C ALA A 53 -0.40 -17.53 35.62
N ARG A 54 -1.40 -16.75 35.18
CA ARG A 54 -2.59 -17.21 34.45
C ARG A 54 -2.66 -16.67 33.02
N GLN A 55 -1.90 -15.61 32.75
CA GLN A 55 -1.83 -15.00 31.44
C GLN A 55 -0.40 -14.64 31.08
N ALA A 56 -0.11 -14.70 29.79
CA ALA A 56 1.11 -14.17 29.22
C ALA A 56 0.80 -13.30 28.00
N ILE A 57 1.60 -12.26 27.82
CA ILE A 57 1.59 -11.42 26.62
C ILE A 57 3.00 -11.44 26.05
N TYR A 58 3.12 -11.71 24.75
CA TYR A 58 4.38 -11.76 24.03
C TYR A 58 4.35 -10.74 22.90
N GLN A 59 5.46 -10.06 22.67
CA GLN A 59 5.73 -9.39 21.41
C GLN A 59 6.63 -10.30 20.58
N GLU A 60 6.11 -10.76 19.45
CA GLU A 60 6.73 -11.79 18.62
C GLU A 60 6.97 -11.24 17.22
N ARG A 61 8.00 -11.76 16.55
CA ARG A 61 8.28 -11.50 15.14
C ARG A 61 8.51 -12.80 14.39
N ILE A 62 7.76 -13.02 13.33
CA ILE A 62 7.94 -14.15 12.41
C ILE A 62 8.59 -13.65 11.12
N HIS A 63 9.59 -14.38 10.62
CA HIS A 63 10.11 -14.21 9.26
C HIS A 63 9.51 -15.29 8.36
N CYS A 64 8.57 -14.91 7.50
CA CYS A 64 7.71 -15.83 6.76
C CYS A 64 8.40 -16.66 5.68
N ARG A 65 9.56 -16.20 5.18
CA ARG A 65 10.36 -16.96 4.22
C ARG A 65 11.30 -17.97 4.88
N ASP A 66 11.78 -17.63 6.07
CA ASP A 66 12.80 -18.43 6.76
C ASP A 66 12.17 -19.34 7.81
N HIS A 67 10.86 -19.22 8.04
CA HIS A 67 10.10 -19.97 9.03
C HIS A 67 10.73 -19.89 10.43
N THR A 68 11.12 -18.68 10.83
CA THR A 68 11.72 -18.40 12.15
C THR A 68 10.87 -17.46 12.98
N LEU A 69 10.92 -17.64 14.31
CA LEU A 69 10.28 -16.84 15.33
C LEU A 69 11.32 -16.20 16.25
N ARG A 70 11.10 -14.91 16.55
CA ARG A 70 11.81 -14.15 17.59
C ARG A 70 10.81 -13.69 18.64
N VAL A 71 11.13 -13.89 19.92
CA VAL A 71 10.36 -13.35 21.05
C VAL A 71 11.06 -12.08 21.53
N LEU A 72 10.56 -10.92 21.11
CA LEU A 72 11.15 -9.61 21.38
C LEU A 72 10.90 -9.16 22.81
N ALA A 73 9.71 -9.44 23.35
CA ALA A 73 9.35 -9.14 24.72
C ALA A 73 8.30 -10.11 25.23
N TRP A 74 8.22 -10.25 26.55
CA TRP A 74 7.16 -11.01 27.19
C TRP A 74 6.83 -10.46 28.58
N GLN A 75 5.60 -10.67 29.00
CA GLN A 75 5.06 -10.29 30.30
C GLN A 75 4.16 -11.42 30.81
N LEU A 76 4.28 -11.75 32.09
CA LEU A 76 3.46 -12.74 32.78
C LEU A 76 2.60 -12.04 33.83
N PHE A 77 1.34 -12.46 33.93
CA PHE A 77 0.36 -11.86 34.83
C PHE A 77 -0.32 -12.93 35.68
N ALA A 78 -0.59 -12.59 36.93
CA ALA A 78 -1.41 -13.38 37.85
C ALA A 78 -2.91 -13.31 37.49
N GLU A 79 -3.74 -14.02 38.25
CA GLU A 79 -5.18 -14.12 38.00
C GLU A 79 -5.88 -12.77 38.15
N GLU A 80 -5.46 -11.98 39.14
CA GLU A 80 -5.93 -10.61 39.40
C GLU A 80 -5.39 -9.56 38.41
N GLY A 81 -4.57 -9.98 37.44
CA GLY A 81 -3.95 -9.09 36.45
C GLY A 81 -2.69 -8.39 36.94
N ALA A 82 -2.20 -8.69 38.15
CA ALA A 82 -0.92 -8.18 38.63
C ALA A 82 0.23 -8.75 37.78
N MET A 83 1.11 -7.87 37.30
CA MET A 83 2.30 -8.28 36.55
C MET A 83 3.28 -8.99 37.48
N GLN A 84 3.67 -10.20 37.09
CA GLN A 84 4.53 -11.11 37.84
C GLN A 84 5.98 -11.01 37.36
N GLU A 85 6.19 -11.17 36.06
CA GLU A 85 7.51 -11.14 35.43
C GLU A 85 7.45 -10.46 34.07
N SER A 86 8.58 -9.93 33.61
CA SER A 86 8.72 -9.42 32.24
C SER A 86 10.17 -9.47 31.78
N SER A 87 10.35 -9.50 30.46
CA SER A 87 11.66 -9.34 29.83
C SER A 87 11.49 -8.75 28.43
N ALA A 88 12.55 -8.08 27.95
CA ALA A 88 12.65 -7.58 26.59
C ALA A 88 14.07 -7.76 26.08
N ALA A 89 14.21 -8.15 24.82
CA ALA A 89 15.47 -8.28 24.10
C ALA A 89 15.36 -7.52 22.78
N ALA A 90 16.33 -6.67 22.48
CA ALA A 90 16.32 -5.87 21.26
C ALA A 90 16.53 -6.74 20.00
N ASP A 91 17.41 -7.73 20.11
CA ASP A 91 17.77 -8.63 19.00
C ASP A 91 17.98 -10.07 19.50
N PRO A 92 16.89 -10.79 19.81
CA PRO A 92 16.97 -12.19 20.19
C PRO A 92 17.28 -13.07 18.97
N GLU A 93 18.06 -14.12 19.20
CA GLU A 93 18.36 -15.14 18.19
C GLU A 93 17.06 -15.76 17.62
N PRO A 94 16.96 -15.93 16.29
CA PRO A 94 15.81 -16.59 15.68
C PRO A 94 15.76 -18.07 16.06
N THR A 95 14.55 -18.55 16.32
CA THR A 95 14.26 -19.96 16.55
C THR A 95 13.43 -20.52 15.40
N ALA A 96 13.76 -21.73 14.93
CA ALA A 96 12.97 -22.38 13.87
C ALA A 96 11.57 -22.72 14.40
N ILE A 97 10.55 -22.43 13.58
CA ILE A 97 9.17 -22.76 13.90
C ILE A 97 8.94 -24.24 13.62
N VAL A 98 8.61 -25.00 14.66
CA VAL A 98 8.36 -26.44 14.55
C VAL A 98 6.94 -26.67 13.99
N PRO A 99 6.77 -27.49 12.94
CA PRO A 99 5.46 -27.82 12.39
C PRO A 99 4.49 -28.40 13.42
N GLU A 100 3.19 -28.20 13.20
CA GLU A 100 2.10 -28.71 14.05
C GLU A 100 2.11 -28.17 15.50
N THR A 101 2.98 -27.21 15.80
CA THR A 101 2.96 -26.49 17.07
C THR A 101 2.07 -25.26 17.02
N ILE A 102 1.83 -24.65 18.18
CA ILE A 102 1.19 -23.34 18.21
C ILE A 102 1.97 -22.28 17.42
N GLY A 103 3.30 -22.38 17.36
CA GLY A 103 4.12 -21.49 16.56
C GLY A 103 3.77 -21.57 15.07
N ASP A 104 3.56 -22.79 14.57
CA ASP A 104 3.16 -23.05 13.18
C ASP A 104 1.78 -22.44 12.86
N ARG A 105 0.81 -22.55 13.79
CA ARG A 105 -0.51 -21.90 13.63
C ARG A 105 -0.43 -20.38 13.55
N PHE A 106 0.42 -19.77 14.37
CA PHE A 106 0.65 -18.33 14.27
C PHE A 106 1.38 -17.98 12.97
N GLN A 107 2.34 -18.79 12.52
CA GLN A 107 2.99 -18.61 11.23
C GLN A 107 1.99 -18.63 10.07
N GLU A 108 1.11 -19.62 10.00
CA GLU A 108 0.06 -19.71 8.97
C GLU A 108 -0.77 -18.41 8.91
N VAL A 109 -1.28 -17.98 10.06
CA VAL A 109 -2.13 -16.78 10.18
C VAL A 109 -1.36 -15.53 9.77
N MET A 110 -0.17 -15.32 10.31
CA MET A 110 0.59 -14.09 10.10
C MET A 110 1.16 -14.00 8.68
N CYS A 111 1.65 -15.11 8.14
CA CYS A 111 2.23 -15.15 6.80
C CYS A 111 1.18 -15.10 5.68
N ALA A 112 -0.07 -15.50 5.96
CA ALA A 112 -1.19 -15.19 5.08
C ALA A 112 -1.40 -13.66 4.95
N MET A 113 -1.25 -12.90 6.03
CA MET A 113 -1.36 -11.43 5.97
C MET A 113 -0.21 -10.79 5.19
N VAL A 114 1.02 -11.31 5.34
CA VAL A 114 2.18 -10.87 4.55
C VAL A 114 1.93 -11.11 3.06
N THR A 115 1.45 -12.31 2.71
CA THR A 115 1.10 -12.66 1.32
C THR A 115 0.03 -11.75 0.75
N ALA A 116 -1.07 -11.55 1.49
CA ALA A 116 -2.16 -10.67 1.08
C ALA A 116 -1.68 -9.22 0.91
N ARG A 117 -0.75 -8.74 1.75
CA ARG A 117 -0.17 -7.40 1.59
C ARG A 117 0.66 -7.30 0.32
N ARG A 118 1.53 -8.28 0.03
CA ARG A 118 2.33 -8.27 -1.21
C ARG A 118 1.47 -8.27 -2.46
N GLN A 119 0.39 -9.04 -2.46
CA GLN A 119 -0.57 -9.07 -3.56
C GLN A 119 -1.19 -7.68 -3.78
N ARG A 120 -1.69 -7.04 -2.71
CA ARG A 120 -2.23 -5.67 -2.81
C ARG A 120 -1.19 -4.66 -3.30
N ASP A 121 0.03 -4.71 -2.77
CA ASP A 121 1.10 -3.79 -3.17
C ASP A 121 1.47 -3.99 -4.65
N ALA A 122 1.50 -5.24 -5.13
CA ALA A 122 1.74 -5.56 -6.54
C ALA A 122 0.58 -5.11 -7.45
N ASP A 123 -0.66 -5.20 -6.98
CA ASP A 123 -1.84 -4.73 -7.72
C ASP A 123 -1.83 -3.21 -7.85
N ILE A 124 -1.55 -2.48 -6.75
CA ILE A 124 -1.39 -1.02 -6.77
C ILE A 124 -0.29 -0.61 -7.76
N ALA A 125 0.88 -1.25 -7.70
CA ALA A 125 1.98 -0.93 -8.61
C ALA A 125 1.61 -1.17 -10.09
N ARG A 126 0.82 -2.22 -10.38
CA ARG A 126 0.33 -2.50 -11.73
C ARG A 126 -0.64 -1.42 -12.21
N ASP A 127 -1.58 -1.02 -11.34
CA ASP A 127 -2.57 0.00 -11.65
C ASP A 127 -1.91 1.38 -11.85
N GLU A 128 -0.93 1.73 -11.02
CA GLU A 128 -0.13 2.96 -11.17
C GLU A 128 0.64 2.98 -12.51
N ALA A 129 1.23 1.85 -12.90
CA ALA A 129 1.92 1.74 -14.19
C ALA A 129 0.96 1.90 -15.37
N ALA A 130 -0.23 1.28 -15.30
CA ALA A 130 -1.27 1.41 -16.32
C ALA A 130 -1.80 2.85 -16.43
N LEU A 131 -2.05 3.52 -15.29
CA LEU A 131 -2.46 4.91 -15.25
C LEU A 131 -1.39 5.85 -15.81
N SER A 132 -0.10 5.58 -15.52
CA SER A 132 1.01 6.36 -16.09
C SER A 132 1.06 6.24 -17.61
N LEU A 133 0.85 5.04 -18.17
CA LEU A 133 0.81 4.84 -19.62
C LEU A 133 -0.36 5.59 -20.25
N LYS A 134 -1.57 5.47 -19.68
CA LYS A 134 -2.77 6.17 -20.16
C LYS A 134 -2.60 7.69 -20.12
N ARG A 135 -1.92 8.22 -19.10
CA ARG A 135 -1.61 9.65 -19.02
C ARG A 135 -0.70 10.11 -20.17
N LYS A 136 0.33 9.33 -20.51
CA LYS A 136 1.22 9.63 -21.65
C LYS A 136 0.47 9.56 -22.99
N GLU A 137 -0.38 8.56 -23.19
CA GLU A 137 -1.24 8.44 -24.37
C GLU A 137 -2.17 9.65 -24.51
N LEU A 138 -2.81 10.08 -23.41
CA LEU A 138 -3.67 11.26 -23.41
C LEU A 138 -2.91 12.55 -23.72
N GLU A 139 -1.69 12.70 -23.21
CA GLU A 139 -0.85 13.87 -23.49
C GLU A 139 -0.43 13.89 -24.97
N ALA A 140 -0.07 12.74 -25.54
CA ALA A 140 0.24 12.61 -26.96
C ALA A 140 -0.97 12.96 -27.84
N LEU A 141 -2.15 12.42 -27.52
CA LEU A 141 -3.40 12.71 -28.25
C LEU A 141 -3.77 14.20 -28.16
N LYS A 142 -3.60 14.84 -27.00
CA LYS A 142 -3.83 16.29 -26.85
C LYS A 142 -2.90 17.11 -27.74
N SER A 143 -1.61 16.76 -27.80
CA SER A 143 -0.65 17.43 -28.68
C SER A 143 -1.00 17.23 -30.16
N GLU A 144 -1.51 16.06 -30.53
CA GLU A 144 -1.95 15.78 -31.89
C GLU A 144 -3.19 16.60 -32.27
N ILE A 145 -4.18 16.69 -31.38
CA ILE A 145 -5.37 17.53 -31.57
C ILE A 145 -4.97 19.00 -31.77
N GLU A 146 -4.09 19.54 -30.92
CA GLU A 146 -3.62 20.92 -31.04
C GLU A 146 -2.93 21.20 -32.39
N LYS A 147 -2.11 20.25 -32.88
CA LYS A 147 -1.48 20.36 -34.21
C LYS A 147 -2.51 20.33 -35.34
N LEU A 148 -3.53 19.47 -35.24
CA LEU A 148 -4.59 19.38 -36.25
C LEU A 148 -5.44 20.64 -36.27
N GLU A 149 -5.81 21.18 -35.11
CA GLU A 149 -6.53 22.44 -34.98
C GLU A 149 -5.76 23.61 -35.61
N ALA A 150 -4.45 23.72 -35.31
CA ALA A 150 -3.59 24.75 -35.91
C ALA A 150 -3.51 24.63 -37.44
N ARG A 151 -3.43 23.40 -37.96
CA ARG A 151 -3.39 23.14 -39.41
C ARG A 151 -4.73 23.49 -40.08
N MET A 152 -5.86 23.16 -39.44
CA MET A 152 -7.18 23.54 -39.94
C MET A 152 -7.34 25.06 -40.02
N GLU A 153 -6.87 25.79 -39.01
CA GLU A 153 -6.92 27.25 -39.00
C GLU A 153 -6.06 27.85 -40.13
N GLN A 154 -4.87 27.30 -40.39
CA GLN A 154 -4.04 27.70 -41.53
C GLN A 154 -4.75 27.49 -42.86
N MET A 155 -5.38 26.34 -43.07
CA MET A 155 -6.13 26.05 -44.29
C MET A 155 -7.30 27.03 -44.47
N ARG A 156 -8.07 27.29 -43.40
CA ARG A 156 -9.17 28.26 -43.43
C ARG A 156 -8.71 29.68 -43.80
N ASN A 157 -7.58 30.13 -43.24
CA ASN A 157 -7.02 31.44 -43.53
C ASN A 157 -6.50 31.54 -44.97
N ALA A 158 -5.92 30.46 -45.50
CA ALA A 158 -5.48 30.38 -46.90
C ALA A 158 -6.66 30.45 -47.89
N GLU A 159 -7.78 29.76 -47.60
CA GLU A 159 -9.00 29.84 -48.41
C GLU A 159 -9.59 31.26 -48.42
N THR A 160 -9.60 31.94 -47.27
CA THR A 160 -10.09 33.32 -47.16
C THR A 160 -9.22 34.31 -47.95
N GLN A 161 -7.89 34.15 -47.93
CA GLN A 161 -6.96 34.98 -48.70
C GLN A 161 -7.05 34.70 -50.21
N SER A 162 -7.24 33.44 -50.62
CA SER A 162 -7.47 33.07 -52.02
C SER A 162 -8.78 33.64 -52.55
N ALA A 163 -9.82 33.76 -51.73
CA ALA A 163 -11.09 34.38 -52.12
C ALA A 163 -10.97 35.90 -52.31
N ALA A 164 -10.16 36.58 -51.49
CA ALA A 164 -9.93 38.03 -51.60
C ALA A 164 -8.99 38.42 -52.75
N GLY A 165 -8.11 37.53 -53.20
CA GLY A 165 -7.15 37.77 -54.29
C GLY A 165 -7.73 37.71 -55.71
N ASN A 166 -8.98 37.26 -55.89
CA ASN A 166 -9.64 37.16 -57.20
C ASN A 166 -10.45 38.41 -57.60
N GLU A 167 -10.50 39.45 -56.76
CA GLU A 167 -11.08 40.75 -57.10
C GLU A 167 -9.96 41.70 -57.59
N ALA A 168 -9.47 41.47 -58.81
CA ALA A 168 -8.53 42.40 -59.44
C ALA A 168 -9.25 43.71 -59.82
N PRO A 169 -8.77 44.90 -59.41
CA PRO A 169 -9.36 46.16 -59.84
C PRO A 169 -9.16 46.35 -61.34
N LEU A 170 -10.26 46.63 -62.07
CA LEU A 170 -10.18 47.01 -63.48
C LEU A 170 -9.18 48.15 -63.67
N PRO A 171 -8.29 48.09 -64.68
CA PRO A 171 -7.33 49.16 -64.93
C PRO A 171 -8.08 50.45 -65.29
N LYS A 172 -7.84 51.51 -64.51
CA LYS A 172 -8.30 52.87 -64.83
C LYS A 172 -7.62 53.30 -66.12
N GLY A 173 -8.43 53.51 -67.16
CA GLY A 173 -8.02 54.12 -68.41
C GLY A 173 -7.38 55.49 -68.14
N THR A 174 -6.20 55.68 -68.70
CA THR A 174 -5.46 56.93 -68.69
C THR A 174 -6.20 57.99 -69.50
N ASP A 175 -6.44 59.14 -68.87
CA ASP A 175 -6.82 60.38 -69.53
C ASP A 175 -5.85 60.70 -70.68
N ASN A 176 -6.39 60.98 -71.87
CA ASN A 176 -5.63 61.57 -72.96
C ASN A 176 -6.10 63.02 -73.14
N PRO A 177 -5.21 64.02 -73.03
CA PRO A 177 -5.54 65.42 -73.29
C PRO A 177 -5.41 65.74 -74.79
N ALA A 178 -6.19 66.73 -75.23
CA ALA A 178 -6.08 67.50 -76.48
C ALA A 178 -6.55 66.83 -77.80
N ASP A 179 -7.62 67.40 -78.38
CA ASP A 179 -7.59 68.18 -79.64
C ASP A 179 -9.05 68.51 -80.05
N ALA A 180 -9.49 69.77 -79.97
CA ALA A 180 -9.39 70.78 -81.03
C ALA A 180 -10.29 70.49 -82.25
N ARG A 181 -11.58 70.87 -82.18
CA ARG A 181 -12.26 71.87 -83.05
C ARG A 181 -13.76 71.90 -82.82
#